data_AF-A0A1V4BZ90-F1
#
_entry.id   AF-A0A1V4BZ90-F1
#
_cell.length_a   1.000
_cell.length_b   1.000
_cell.length_c   1.000
_cell.angle_alpha   90.00
_cell.angle_beta   90.00
_cell.angle_gamma   90.00
#
_symmetry.space_group_name_H-M   'P 1'
#
loop_
_entity.id
_entity.type
_entity.pdbx_description
1 polymer ?
#
loop_
_entity_poly.entity_id
_entity_poly.type
_entity_poly.pdbx_seq_one_letter_code
_entity_poly.pdbx_strand_id
1 'polypeptide(L)' 'MKFNPSLSQEPRYQAIPVMQITSKETLLHWLERTGRLKLRQSDAHPDLQILEELDDIIDPDNYAIEEEE' A
#
# COMPACT_ATOMS: atom_id res chain seq x y z
N MET A 1 -4.00 -43.80 14.22
CA MET A 1 -3.37 -42.53 13.81
C MET A 1 -3.75 -41.46 14.83
N LYS A 2 -2.79 -40.79 15.49
CA LYS A 2 -3.06 -39.68 16.42
C LYS A 2 -3.29 -38.40 15.62
N PHE A 3 -4.44 -37.74 15.81
CA PHE A 3 -4.76 -36.45 15.21
C PHE A 3 -3.93 -35.35 15.88
N ASN A 4 -3.10 -34.63 15.13
CA ASN A 4 -2.31 -33.51 15.63
C ASN A 4 -3.06 -32.20 15.30
N PRO A 5 -3.64 -31.50 16.29
CA PRO A 5 -4.40 -30.27 16.07
C PRO A 5 -3.56 -29.09 15.58
N SER A 6 -2.24 -29.16 15.66
CA SER A 6 -1.32 -28.13 15.14
C SER A 6 -1.04 -28.26 13.64
N LEU A 7 -1.49 -29.35 13.01
CA LEU A 7 -1.22 -29.64 11.61
C LEU A 7 -2.39 -29.12 10.76
N SER A 8 -2.29 -27.88 10.29
CA SER A 8 -3.25 -27.32 9.35
C SER A 8 -3.07 -27.99 8.00
N GLN A 9 -4.11 -28.65 7.49
CA GLN A 9 -4.10 -29.23 6.15
C GLN A 9 -4.90 -28.35 5.21
N GLU A 10 -4.21 -27.73 4.26
CA GLU A 10 -4.88 -27.00 3.19
C GLU A 10 -5.22 -27.95 2.03
N PRO A 11 -6.44 -27.87 1.49
CA PRO A 11 -6.88 -28.76 0.42
C PRO A 11 -6.21 -28.41 -0.91
N ARG A 12 -5.46 -29.35 -1.49
CA ARG A 12 -4.67 -29.13 -2.73
C ARG A 12 -5.50 -28.99 -4.02
N TYR A 13 -6.76 -29.46 -4.01
CA TYR A 13 -7.64 -29.51 -5.20
C TYR A 13 -9.04 -28.98 -4.93
N GLN A 14 -9.21 -28.21 -3.85
CA GLN A 14 -10.50 -27.59 -3.55
C GLN A 14 -10.50 -26.16 -4.08
N ALA A 15 -11.60 -25.77 -4.71
CA ALA A 15 -11.79 -24.38 -5.12
C ALA A 15 -11.69 -23.47 -3.89
N ILE A 16 -10.87 -22.44 -3.99
CA ILE A 16 -10.72 -21.45 -2.92
C ILE A 16 -12.07 -20.76 -2.74
N PRO A 17 -12.61 -20.69 -1.52
CA PRO A 17 -13.82 -19.93 -1.27
C PRO A 17 -13.55 -18.45 -1.59
N VAL A 18 -14.17 -17.96 -2.66
CA VAL A 18 -14.07 -16.55 -3.04
C VAL A 18 -14.89 -15.75 -2.04
N MET A 19 -14.20 -14.97 -1.20
CA MET A 19 -14.86 -14.03 -0.30
C MET A 19 -15.68 -13.05 -1.12
N GLN A 20 -16.99 -13.03 -0.86
CA GLN A 20 -17.88 -12.06 -1.49
C GLN A 20 -17.55 -10.67 -0.96
N ILE A 21 -17.49 -9.69 -1.86
CA ILE A 21 -17.35 -8.29 -1.45
C ILE A 21 -18.66 -7.90 -0.77
N THR A 22 -18.63 -7.79 0.56
CA THR A 22 -19.81 -7.45 1.38
C THR A 22 -20.06 -5.95 1.43
N SER A 23 -19.04 -5.14 1.11
CA SER A 23 -19.14 -3.69 1.09
C SER A 23 -19.91 -3.22 -0.14
N LYS A 24 -21.06 -2.58 0.10
CA LYS A 24 -21.75 -1.77 -0.91
C LYS A 24 -21.07 -0.41 -1.12
N GLU A 25 -20.27 0.02 -0.14
CA GLU A 25 -19.55 1.28 -0.17
C GLU A 25 -18.25 1.11 -0.97
N THR A 26 -18.04 1.98 -1.96
CA THR A 26 -16.77 2.05 -2.68
C THR A 26 -15.73 2.74 -1.82
N LEU A 27 -14.44 2.42 -2.02
CA LEU A 27 -13.34 3.09 -1.33
C LEU A 27 -13.41 4.62 -1.52
N LEU A 28 -13.75 5.07 -2.74
CA LEU A 28 -13.90 6.49 -3.04
C LEU A 28 -14.99 7.13 -2.17
N HIS A 29 -16.16 6.49 -2.07
CA HIS A 29 -17.25 6.99 -1.23
C HIS A 29 -16.87 7.03 0.25
N TRP A 30 -16.15 6.02 0.74
CA TRP A 30 -15.63 6.02 2.11
C TRP A 30 -14.65 7.18 2.35
N LEU A 31 -13.75 7.45 1.41
CA LEU A 31 -12.78 8.55 1.49
C LEU A 31 -13.47 9.92 1.51
N GLU A 32 -14.49 10.11 0.68
CA GLU A 32 -15.33 11.32 0.67
C GLU A 32 -16.08 11.48 1.99
N ARG A 33 -16.79 10.45 2.44
CA ARG A 33 -17.59 10.47 3.67
C ARG A 33 -16.75 10.72 4.92
N THR A 34 -15.54 10.19 4.97
CA THR A 34 -14.62 10.39 6.09
C THR A 34 -13.86 11.72 6.03
N GLY A 35 -14.02 12.52 4.97
CA GLY A 35 -13.26 13.76 4.78
C GLY A 35 -11.76 13.52 4.55
N ARG A 36 -11.38 12.29 4.19
CA ARG A 36 -9.99 11.91 3.88
C ARG A 36 -9.61 12.21 2.44
N LEU A 37 -10.59 12.47 1.58
CA LEU A 37 -10.36 13.00 0.25
C LEU A 37 -10.09 14.51 0.34
N LYS A 38 -8.85 14.93 0.07
CA LYS A 38 -8.47 16.35 -0.01
C LYS A 38 -8.21 16.74 -1.45
N LEU A 39 -8.80 17.85 -1.90
CA LEU A 39 -8.48 18.45 -3.18
C LEU A 39 -7.05 18.99 -3.12
N ARG A 40 -6.22 18.63 -4.10
CA ARG A 40 -4.89 19.23 -4.27
C ARG A 40 -5.09 20.68 -4.71
N GLN A 41 -4.59 21.64 -3.93
CA GLN A 41 -4.51 23.03 -4.38
C GLN A 41 -3.38 23.15 -5.39
N SER A 42 -3.68 23.68 -6.58
CA SER A 42 -2.73 23.86 -7.70
C SER A 42 -1.62 24.86 -7.38
N ASP A 43 -1.86 25.74 -6.41
CA ASP A 43 -1.00 26.89 -6.12
C ASP A 43 -0.01 26.61 -4.99
N ALA A 44 0.00 25.37 -4.48
CA ALA A 44 1.08 24.88 -3.65
C ALA A 44 2.31 24.68 -4.53
N HIS A 45 3.05 25.76 -4.77
CA HIS A 45 4.48 25.64 -5.01
C HIS A 45 5.02 24.70 -3.92
N PRO A 46 5.76 23.64 -4.26
CA PRO A 46 6.42 22.84 -3.24
C PRO A 46 7.21 23.82 -2.39
N ASP A 47 6.95 23.82 -1.08
CA ASP A 47 7.61 24.71 -0.15
C ASP A 47 9.11 24.53 -0.40
N LEU A 48 9.81 25.60 -0.79
CA LEU A 48 11.23 25.47 -1.17
C LEU A 48 12.05 24.90 0.00
N GLN A 49 11.57 25.10 1.23
CA GLN A 49 12.06 24.50 2.46
C GLN A 49 11.93 22.96 2.46
N ILE A 50 10.80 22.41 2.00
CA ILE A 50 10.61 20.94 1.91
C ILE A 50 11.53 20.35 0.83
N LEU A 51 11.75 21.07 -0.27
CA LEU A 51 12.68 20.63 -1.32
C LEU A 51 14.14 20.59 -0.83
N GLU A 52 14.55 21.59 -0.05
CA GLU A 52 15.87 21.65 0.56
C GLU A 52 16.05 20.56 1.63
N GLU A 53 15.05 20.33 2.48
CA GLU A 53 15.04 19.23 3.47
C GLU A 53 15.05 17.83 2.84
N LEU A 54 14.45 17.66 1.65
CA LEU A 54 14.45 16.39 0.93
C LEU A 54 15.84 16.07 0.33
N ASP A 55 16.61 17.09 -0.05
CA ASP A 55 17.97 16.93 -0.58
C ASP A 55 18.91 16.35 0.50
N ASP A 56 18.70 16.72 1.76
CA ASP A 56 19.43 16.17 2.91
C ASP A 56 19.06 14.71 3.25
N ILE A 57 17.88 14.24 2.83
CA ILE A 57 17.37 12.88 3.11
C ILE A 57 17.76 11.89 1.99
N ILE A 58 17.85 12.37 0.75
CA ILE A 58 18.21 11.56 -0.41
C ILE A 58 19.73 11.39 -0.40
N ASP A 59 20.21 10.27 0.15
CA ASP A 59 21.63 9.93 0.07
C ASP A 59 22.01 9.59 -1.38
N PRO A 60 22.79 10.45 -2.07
CA PRO A 60 23.13 10.25 -3.48
C PRO A 60 23.93 8.94 -3.69
N ASP A 61 24.59 8.42 -2.65
CA ASP A 61 25.40 7.21 -2.74
C ASP A 61 24.55 5.92 -2.62
N ASN A 62 23.31 6.02 -2.12
CA ASN A 62 22.40 4.87 -1.97
C ASN A 62 21.51 4.61 -3.20
N TYR A 63 21.52 5.52 -4.19
CA TYR A 63 20.80 5.38 -5.46
C TYR A 63 21.73 5.05 -6.64
N ALA A 64 22.93 4.53 -6.37
CA ALA A 64 23.73 3.87 -7.40
C ALA A 64 22.93 2.67 -7.91
N ILE A 65 22.22 2.87 -9.02
CA ILE A 65 21.70 1.77 -9.82
C ILE A 65 22.95 0.99 -10.21
N GLU A 66 23.11 -0.22 -9.67
CA GLU A 66 24.09 -1.17 -10.16
C GLU A 66 23.75 -1.38 -11.65
N GLU A 67 24.49 -0.70 -12.53
CA GLU A 67 24.52 -1.07 -13.95
C GLU A 67 25.12 -2.48 -13.97
N GLU A 68 24.25 -3.49 -14.03
CA GLU A 68 24.64 -4.87 -14.34
C GLU A 68 25.31 -4.87 -15.71
N GLU A 69 26.63 -5.07 -15.73
CA GLU A 69 27.45 -5.32 -16.92
C GLU A 69 27.35 -6.79 -17.37
#